data_AF-K0NNL0-F1
#
_entry.id   AF-K0NNL0-F1
#
_cell.length_a   1.000
_cell.length_b   1.000
_cell.length_c   1.000
_cell.angle_alpha   90.00
_cell.angle_beta   90.00
_cell.angle_gamma   90.00
#
_symmetry.space_group_name_H-M   'P 1'
#
loop_
_entity.id
_entity.type
_entity.pdbx_description
1 polymer ?
#
loop_
_entity_poly.entity_id
_entity_poly.type
_entity_poly.pdbx_seq_one_letter_code
_entity_poly.pdbx_strand_id
1 'polypeptide(L)'
;MNLFPAFQTILYTISTALLYPVVALLIILCLWLLVYSGGFIAEWIKRTQFRTNGQLSDSLEMIQEQLALPPSLSENLPAHITAYTRQIKNIIAGSSVFQEEKVEDLNQQKQYALLREVDKIRLIVRIGPSLGLMGTLIPMGTGLADLTKGNMAQLSSSLILAFTTTVVGLALGVTAHFFSVVKERWTIEDMRHINLITEAMVKKMVKKDIKAEKL
;
A
#
# COMPACT_ATOMS: atom_id res chain seq x y z
N MET A 1 19.68 -29.90 -39.60
CA MET A 1 18.29 -29.73 -39.15
C MET A 1 18.11 -28.27 -38.75
N ASN A 2 17.15 -27.55 -39.34
CA ASN A 2 16.98 -26.12 -39.07
C ASN A 2 16.51 -25.93 -37.62
N LEU A 3 17.36 -25.35 -36.77
CA LEU A 3 17.06 -25.11 -35.35
C LEU A 3 16.02 -23.99 -35.15
N PHE A 4 15.92 -23.07 -36.12
CA PHE A 4 15.08 -21.88 -36.04
C PHE A 4 13.56 -22.16 -35.90
N PRO A 5 12.93 -23.06 -36.69
CA PRO A 5 11.52 -23.41 -36.52
C PRO A 5 11.19 -24.08 -35.17
N ALA A 6 12.15 -24.84 -34.61
CA ALA A 6 11.99 -25.46 -33.31
C ALA A 6 11.92 -24.40 -32.20
N PHE A 7 12.82 -23.42 -32.22
CA PHE A 7 12.78 -22.29 -31.28
C PHE A 7 11.49 -21.47 -31.41
N GLN A 8 11.04 -21.17 -32.63
CA GLN A 8 9.78 -20.44 -32.85
C GLN A 8 8.57 -21.18 -32.28
N THR A 9 8.49 -22.50 -32.46
CA THR A 9 7.39 -23.33 -31.96
C THR A 9 7.37 -23.36 -30.43
N ILE A 10 8.55 -23.47 -29.80
CA ILE A 10 8.69 -23.44 -28.35
C ILE A 10 8.26 -22.07 -27.80
N LEU A 11 8.78 -20.97 -28.36
CA LEU A 11 8.42 -19.61 -27.93
C LEU A 11 6.94 -19.31 -28.12
N TYR A 12 6.34 -19.74 -29.24
CA TYR A 12 4.91 -19.59 -29.50
C TYR A 12 4.06 -20.35 -28.48
N THR A 13 4.45 -21.58 -28.14
CA THR A 13 3.75 -22.41 -27.16
C THR A 13 3.83 -21.78 -25.77
N ILE A 14 5.01 -21.31 -25.36
CA ILE A 14 5.21 -20.63 -24.08
C ILE A 14 4.37 -19.35 -24.02
N SER A 15 4.42 -18.52 -25.08
CA SER A 15 3.65 -17.27 -25.15
C SER A 15 2.15 -17.52 -25.02
N THR A 16 1.62 -18.49 -25.78
CA THR A 16 0.18 -18.85 -25.74
C THR A 16 -0.23 -19.43 -24.39
N ALA A 17 0.62 -20.26 -23.77
CA ALA A 17 0.38 -20.79 -22.44
C ALA A 17 0.36 -19.69 -21.37
N LEU A 18 1.11 -18.60 -21.56
CA LEU A 18 1.16 -17.45 -20.66
C LEU A 18 -0.06 -16.53 -20.78
N LEU A 19 -0.87 -16.66 -21.84
CA LEU A 19 -2.07 -15.83 -22.01
C LEU A 19 -3.08 -16.03 -20.88
N TYR A 20 -3.43 -17.28 -20.60
CA TYR A 20 -4.40 -17.64 -19.56
C TYR A 20 -4.01 -17.12 -18.17
N PRO A 21 -2.78 -17.34 -17.66
CA PRO A 21 -2.40 -16.80 -16.36
C PRO A 21 -2.36 -15.27 -16.35
N VAL A 22 -1.96 -14.60 -17.44
CA VAL A 22 -1.98 -13.13 -17.52
C VAL A 22 -3.41 -12.57 -17.42
N VAL A 23 -4.35 -13.13 -18.19
CA VAL A 23 -5.75 -12.70 -18.16
C VAL A 23 -6.37 -12.99 -16.79
N ALA A 24 -6.14 -14.17 -16.22
CA ALA A 24 -6.62 -14.52 -14.88
C ALA A 24 -6.08 -13.54 -13.82
N LEU A 25 -4.78 -13.20 -13.89
CA LEU A 25 -4.16 -12.29 -12.94
C LEU A 25 -4.67 -10.84 -13.11
N LEU A 26 -4.97 -10.39 -14.34
CA LEU A 26 -5.65 -9.11 -14.58
C LEU A 26 -7.05 -9.08 -13.95
N ILE A 27 -7.83 -10.15 -14.10
CA ILE A 27 -9.18 -10.25 -13.50
C ILE A 27 -9.08 -10.21 -11.98
N ILE A 28 -8.15 -10.97 -11.38
CA ILE A 28 -7.92 -10.98 -9.93
C ILE A 28 -7.51 -9.60 -9.43
N LEU A 29 -6.55 -8.93 -10.10
CA LEU A 29 -6.14 -7.57 -9.74
C LEU A 29 -7.29 -6.58 -9.85
N CYS A 30 -8.16 -6.72 -10.85
CA CYS A 30 -9.33 -5.88 -11.02
C CYS A 30 -10.33 -6.04 -9.87
N LEU A 31 -10.66 -7.29 -9.52
CA LEU A 31 -11.53 -7.58 -8.37
C LEU A 31 -10.92 -7.06 -7.07
N TRP A 32 -9.61 -7.25 -6.88
CA TRP A 32 -8.92 -6.79 -5.69
C TRP A 32 -8.92 -5.25 -5.59
N LEU A 33 -8.71 -4.55 -6.70
CA LEU A 33 -8.76 -3.09 -6.76
C LEU A 33 -10.18 -2.55 -6.49
N LEU A 34 -11.23 -3.24 -6.96
CA LEU A 34 -12.62 -2.90 -6.67
C LEU A 34 -12.92 -2.98 -5.17
N VAL A 35 -12.50 -4.08 -4.51
CA VAL A 35 -12.66 -4.24 -3.07
C VAL A 35 -11.85 -3.18 -2.31
N TYR A 36 -10.61 -2.94 -2.76
CA TYR A 36 -9.73 -1.92 -2.17
C TYR A 36 -10.35 -0.51 -2.27
N SER A 37 -10.92 -0.17 -3.42
CA SER A 37 -11.63 1.10 -3.63
C SER A 37 -12.78 1.29 -2.63
N GLY A 38 -13.57 0.24 -2.37
CA GLY A 38 -14.68 0.31 -1.41
C GLY A 38 -14.21 0.61 0.01
N GLY A 39 -13.18 -0.10 0.50
CA GLY A 39 -12.59 0.15 1.82
C GLY A 39 -11.93 1.53 1.92
N PHE A 40 -11.26 1.95 0.85
CA PHE A 40 -10.57 3.23 0.79
C PHE A 40 -11.54 4.43 0.80
N ILE A 41 -12.69 4.34 0.14
CA ILE A 41 -13.72 5.40 0.18
C ILE A 41 -14.29 5.55 1.59
N ALA A 42 -14.50 4.44 2.32
CA ALA A 42 -14.95 4.47 3.70
C ALA A 42 -13.92 5.15 4.63
N GLU A 43 -12.63 4.85 4.44
CA GLU A 43 -11.51 5.48 5.15
C GLU A 43 -11.37 6.97 4.79
N TRP A 44 -11.51 7.30 3.49
CA TRP A 44 -11.45 8.67 2.98
C TRP A 44 -12.52 9.55 3.63
N ILE A 45 -13.77 9.08 3.66
CA ILE A 45 -14.90 9.81 4.24
C ILE A 45 -14.67 10.05 5.74
N LYS A 46 -14.26 9.01 6.49
CA LYS A 46 -13.94 9.13 7.93
C LYS A 46 -12.81 10.13 8.20
N ARG A 47 -11.75 10.14 7.38
CA ARG A 47 -10.62 11.07 7.54
C ARG A 47 -10.91 12.49 7.04
N THR A 48 -11.75 12.68 6.01
CA THR A 48 -12.11 14.04 5.54
C THR A 48 -12.90 14.84 6.58
N GLN A 49 -13.61 14.18 7.49
CA GLN A 49 -14.25 14.82 8.64
C GLN A 49 -13.26 15.26 9.73
N PHE A 50 -12.03 14.72 9.72
CA PHE A 50 -10.97 15.00 10.70
C PHE A 50 -9.90 15.98 10.19
N ARG A 51 -9.98 16.44 8.93
CA ARG A 51 -9.09 17.45 8.31
C ARG A 51 -9.33 18.89 8.78
N THR A 52 -10.08 19.09 9.87
CA THR A 52 -10.11 20.36 10.60
C THR A 52 -8.85 20.47 11.45
N ASN A 53 -7.79 20.80 10.72
CA ASN A 53 -6.41 20.94 11.13
C ASN A 53 -6.23 22.16 12.07
N GLY A 54 -6.68 22.03 13.31
CA GLY A 54 -6.47 23.05 14.35
C GLY A 54 -6.29 22.50 15.77
N GLN A 55 -6.62 21.22 16.04
CA GLN A 55 -6.74 20.73 17.42
C GLN A 55 -5.57 19.87 17.91
N LEU A 56 -4.70 19.35 17.04
CA LEU A 56 -3.59 18.47 17.45
C LEU A 56 -2.43 19.25 18.09
N SER A 57 -2.09 20.43 17.56
CA SER A 57 -1.07 21.31 18.17
C SER A 57 -1.51 21.83 19.54
N ASP A 58 -2.79 22.19 19.69
CA ASP A 58 -3.35 22.65 20.97
C ASP A 58 -3.52 21.49 22.00
N SER A 59 -3.67 20.25 21.53
CA SER A 59 -3.82 19.07 22.40
C SER A 59 -2.49 18.44 22.83
N LEU A 60 -1.34 18.87 22.26
CA LEU A 60 -0.02 18.39 22.66
C LEU A 60 0.32 18.77 24.11
N GLU A 61 -0.12 19.95 24.56
CA GLU A 61 0.06 20.40 25.95
C GLU A 61 -0.70 19.50 26.94
N MET A 62 -1.89 19.00 26.58
CA MET A 62 -2.69 18.09 27.40
C MET A 62 -2.13 16.65 27.44
N ILE A 63 -1.57 16.16 26.33
CA ILE A 63 -0.92 14.84 26.26
C ILE A 63 0.34 14.82 27.15
N GLN A 64 1.05 15.95 27.22
CA GLN A 64 2.27 16.10 28.02
C GLN A 64 2.02 15.98 29.52
N GLU A 65 0.86 16.41 30.03
CA GLU A 65 0.57 16.40 31.47
C GLU A 65 0.15 15.01 32.00
N GLN A 66 -0.67 14.26 31.26
CA GLN A 66 -1.28 13.02 31.78
C GLN A 66 -0.59 11.71 31.36
N LEU A 67 0.36 11.72 30.40
CA LEU A 67 0.94 10.48 29.86
C LEU A 67 -0.14 9.47 29.40
N ALA A 68 -1.27 10.00 28.96
CA ALA A 68 -2.41 9.27 28.45
C ALA A 68 -3.03 10.11 27.34
N LEU A 69 -3.47 9.45 26.27
CA LEU A 69 -4.29 10.09 25.25
C LEU A 69 -5.58 10.58 25.94
N PRO A 70 -5.97 11.85 25.82
CA PRO A 70 -7.26 12.30 26.36
C PRO A 70 -8.38 11.48 25.72
N PRO A 71 -9.44 11.14 26.48
CA PRO A 71 -10.51 10.25 26.01
C PRO A 71 -11.19 10.74 24.72
N SER A 72 -11.21 12.07 24.48
CA SER A 72 -11.70 12.72 23.26
C SER A 72 -10.89 12.42 21.99
N LEU A 73 -9.60 12.06 22.11
CA LEU A 73 -8.74 11.63 20.99
C LEU A 73 -8.77 10.11 20.79
N SER A 74 -9.09 9.34 21.84
CA SER A 74 -9.13 7.87 21.76
C SER A 74 -10.29 7.30 20.92
N GLU A 75 -11.36 8.09 20.75
CA GLU A 75 -12.56 7.71 20.01
C GLU A 75 -12.41 7.93 18.49
N ASN A 76 -11.48 8.81 18.09
CA ASN A 76 -11.29 9.22 16.69
C ASN A 76 -9.89 8.89 16.11
N LEU A 77 -8.94 8.41 16.91
CA LEU A 77 -7.66 7.93 16.40
C LEU A 77 -7.79 6.52 15.80
N PRO A 78 -7.12 6.22 14.67
CA PRO A 78 -7.00 4.86 14.15
C PRO A 78 -6.51 3.89 15.24
N ALA A 79 -7.14 2.72 15.35
CA ALA A 79 -6.84 1.70 16.36
C ALA A 79 -5.33 1.33 16.45
N HIS A 80 -4.63 1.47 15.33
CA HIS A 80 -3.17 1.34 15.20
C HIS A 80 -2.39 2.24 16.20
N ILE A 81 -2.80 3.50 16.35
CA ILE A 81 -2.08 4.48 17.17
C ILE A 81 -2.34 4.25 18.66
N THR A 82 -3.58 3.93 19.05
CA THR A 82 -3.91 3.55 20.43
C THR A 82 -3.19 2.27 20.89
N ALA A 83 -3.03 1.30 19.99
CA ALA A 83 -2.25 0.09 20.28
C ALA A 83 -0.76 0.41 20.46
N TYR A 84 -0.22 1.33 19.66
CA TYR A 84 1.16 1.80 19.77
C TYR A 84 1.42 2.52 21.09
N THR A 85 0.54 3.43 21.52
CA THR A 85 0.66 4.13 22.81
C THR A 85 0.65 3.16 24.00
N ARG A 86 -0.15 2.08 23.92
CA ARG A 86 -0.18 1.04 24.96
C ARG A 86 1.14 0.23 25.01
N GLN A 87 1.73 -0.05 23.86
CA GLN A 87 3.02 -0.74 23.77
C GLN A 87 4.15 0.13 24.32
N ILE A 88 4.20 1.41 23.95
CA ILE A 88 5.17 2.34 24.55
C ILE A 88 4.97 2.37 26.06
N LYS A 89 3.74 2.59 26.56
CA LYS A 89 3.46 2.65 28.01
C LYS A 89 3.97 1.42 28.77
N ASN A 90 3.85 0.23 28.20
CA ASN A 90 4.37 -1.00 28.80
C ASN A 90 5.91 -1.05 28.80
N ILE A 91 6.56 -0.53 27.76
CA ILE A 91 8.03 -0.42 27.69
C ILE A 91 8.55 0.63 28.69
N ILE A 92 7.84 1.76 28.85
CA ILE A 92 8.16 2.79 29.87
C ILE A 92 8.01 2.23 31.29
N ALA A 93 7.00 1.39 31.52
CA ALA A 93 6.72 0.84 32.85
C ALA A 93 7.75 -0.21 33.33
N GLY A 94 8.53 -0.81 32.42
CA GLY A 94 9.55 -1.79 32.76
C GLY A 94 10.92 -1.14 32.89
N SER A 95 11.50 -1.06 34.10
CA SER A 95 12.82 -0.49 34.37
C SER A 95 13.95 -1.28 33.67
N SER A 96 14.33 -0.89 32.46
CA SER A 96 15.46 -1.48 31.74
C SER A 96 16.41 -0.40 31.24
N VAL A 97 17.72 -0.66 31.32
CA VAL A 97 18.80 0.27 30.90
C VAL A 97 18.65 0.73 29.43
N PHE A 98 17.98 -0.06 28.58
CA PHE A 98 17.79 0.19 27.15
C PHE A 98 16.37 0.68 26.79
N GLN A 99 15.72 1.44 27.67
CA GLN A 99 14.35 1.95 27.41
C GLN A 99 14.29 2.85 26.16
N GLU A 100 15.23 3.79 26.00
CA GLU A 100 15.26 4.70 24.85
C GLU A 100 15.46 3.95 23.53
N GLU A 101 16.38 2.98 23.51
CA GLU A 101 16.65 2.13 22.32
C GLU A 101 15.42 1.31 21.92
N LYS A 102 14.71 0.70 22.88
CA LYS A 102 13.49 -0.07 22.60
C LYS A 102 12.33 0.79 22.08
N VAL A 103 12.23 2.04 22.55
CA VAL A 103 11.23 3.00 22.06
C VAL A 103 11.55 3.40 20.62
N GLU A 104 12.83 3.66 20.32
CA GLU A 104 13.29 4.01 18.97
C GLU A 104 13.12 2.84 18.00
N ASP A 105 13.49 1.61 18.38
CA ASP A 105 13.26 0.41 17.56
C ASP A 105 11.77 0.20 17.26
N LEU A 106 10.90 0.34 18.25
CA LEU A 106 9.45 0.22 18.04
C LEU A 106 8.90 1.33 17.11
N ASN A 107 9.41 2.56 17.25
CA ASN A 107 9.06 3.67 16.36
C ASN A 107 9.45 3.37 14.91
N GLN A 108 10.71 2.96 14.70
CA GLN A 108 11.22 2.60 13.38
C GLN A 108 10.43 1.45 12.76
N GLN A 109 10.17 0.38 13.50
CA GLN A 109 9.37 -0.76 13.03
C GLN A 109 7.97 -0.33 12.57
N LYS A 110 7.32 0.60 13.28
CA LYS A 110 6.02 1.13 12.87
C LYS A 110 6.09 1.99 11.63
N GLN A 111 7.08 2.87 11.51
CA GLN A 111 7.29 3.66 10.30
C GLN A 111 7.54 2.76 9.09
N TYR A 112 8.37 1.73 9.23
CA TYR A 112 8.62 0.74 8.18
C TYR A 112 7.34 -0.03 7.80
N ALA A 113 6.51 -0.41 8.76
CA ALA A 113 5.24 -1.09 8.48
C ALA A 113 4.29 -0.21 7.64
N LEU A 114 4.18 1.09 7.98
CA LEU A 114 3.35 2.03 7.24
C LEU A 114 3.84 2.23 5.80
N LEU A 115 5.14 2.39 5.60
CA LEU A 115 5.74 2.52 4.26
C LEU A 115 5.50 1.26 3.41
N ARG A 116 5.68 0.07 4.01
CA ARG A 116 5.48 -1.22 3.34
C ARG A 116 4.04 -1.39 2.82
N GLU A 117 3.05 -0.77 3.44
CA GLU A 117 1.67 -0.81 2.94
C GLU A 117 1.47 0.04 1.68
N VAL A 118 2.18 1.16 1.55
CA VAL A 118 2.15 2.01 0.35
C VAL A 118 2.84 1.28 -0.81
N ASP A 119 3.97 0.62 -0.55
CA ASP A 119 4.74 -0.11 -1.56
C ASP A 119 3.92 -1.21 -2.25
N LYS A 120 3.05 -1.90 -1.51
CA LYS A 120 2.15 -2.92 -2.06
C LYS A 120 1.24 -2.37 -3.16
N ILE A 121 0.73 -1.14 -3.00
CA ILE A 121 -0.14 -0.49 -3.99
C ILE A 121 0.69 0.00 -5.17
N ARG A 122 1.87 0.59 -4.88
CA ARG A 122 2.81 1.06 -5.90
C ARG A 122 3.27 -0.06 -6.85
N LEU A 123 3.34 -1.28 -6.35
CA LEU A 123 3.62 -2.47 -7.18
C LEU A 123 2.52 -2.71 -8.24
N ILE A 124 1.23 -2.52 -7.90
CA ILE A 124 0.11 -2.65 -8.85
C ILE A 124 0.20 -1.59 -9.94
N VAL A 125 0.61 -0.37 -9.60
CA VAL A 125 0.77 0.75 -10.56
C VAL A 125 1.67 0.36 -11.73
N ARG A 126 2.73 -0.41 -11.45
CA ARG A 126 3.67 -0.87 -12.47
C ARG A 126 3.21 -2.15 -13.15
N ILE A 127 2.71 -3.12 -12.38
CA ILE A 127 2.37 -4.45 -12.91
C ILE A 127 1.09 -4.41 -13.74
N GLY A 128 0.08 -3.62 -13.37
CA GLY A 128 -1.21 -3.55 -14.09
C GLY A 128 -1.06 -3.22 -15.58
N PRO A 129 -0.42 -2.09 -15.94
CA PRO A 129 -0.15 -1.74 -17.34
C PRO A 129 0.73 -2.76 -18.07
N SER A 130 1.75 -3.32 -17.41
CA SER A 130 2.62 -4.33 -18.01
C SER A 130 1.88 -5.62 -18.36
N LEU A 131 0.96 -6.07 -17.50
CA LEU A 131 0.10 -7.23 -17.79
C LEU A 131 -0.90 -6.92 -18.90
N GLY A 132 -1.46 -5.71 -18.93
CA GLY A 132 -2.32 -5.27 -20.03
C GLY A 132 -1.60 -5.34 -21.37
N LEU A 133 -0.36 -4.86 -21.42
CA LEU A 133 0.51 -4.90 -22.61
C LEU A 133 0.87 -6.35 -23.00
N MET A 134 1.21 -7.22 -22.05
CA MET A 134 1.40 -8.65 -22.35
C MET A 134 0.11 -9.30 -22.89
N GLY A 135 -1.03 -8.93 -22.31
CA GLY A 135 -2.35 -9.36 -22.74
C GLY A 135 -2.70 -8.94 -24.16
N THR A 136 -2.00 -7.97 -24.76
CA THR A 136 -2.21 -7.59 -26.17
C THR A 136 -1.25 -8.26 -27.12
N LEU A 137 0.03 -8.29 -26.75
CA LEU A 137 1.07 -8.82 -27.61
C LEU A 137 0.88 -10.33 -27.84
N ILE A 138 0.41 -11.07 -26.84
CA ILE A 138 0.19 -12.52 -26.95
C ILE A 138 -0.97 -12.84 -27.92
N PRO A 139 -2.21 -12.35 -27.73
CA PRO A 139 -3.31 -12.65 -28.64
C PRO A 139 -3.09 -12.07 -30.04
N MET A 140 -2.51 -10.88 -30.18
CA MET A 140 -2.20 -10.33 -31.50
C MET A 140 -1.20 -11.20 -32.27
N GLY A 141 -0.20 -11.76 -31.59
CA GLY A 141 0.73 -12.72 -32.20
C GLY A 141 0.02 -13.97 -32.73
N THR A 142 -0.88 -14.56 -31.93
CA THR A 142 -1.68 -15.73 -32.36
C THR A 142 -2.70 -15.40 -33.46
N GLY A 143 -3.36 -14.23 -33.37
CA GLY A 143 -4.36 -13.79 -34.33
C GLY A 143 -3.77 -13.48 -35.71
N LEU A 144 -2.61 -12.83 -35.77
CA LEU A 144 -1.88 -12.60 -37.03
C LEU A 144 -1.43 -13.91 -37.69
N ALA A 145 -1.08 -14.93 -36.90
CA ALA A 145 -0.79 -16.26 -37.44
C ALA A 145 -2.05 -16.91 -38.04
N ASP A 146 -3.23 -16.71 -37.45
CA ASP A 146 -4.49 -17.26 -37.97
C ASP A 146 -5.02 -16.52 -39.21
N LEU A 147 -4.63 -15.27 -39.43
CA LEU A 147 -4.89 -14.54 -40.67
C LEU A 147 -4.33 -15.29 -41.89
N THR A 148 -3.14 -15.91 -41.75
CA THR A 148 -2.53 -16.71 -42.84
C THR A 148 -3.38 -17.93 -43.22
N LYS A 149 -4.30 -18.37 -42.36
CA LYS A 149 -5.22 -19.48 -42.57
C LYS A 149 -6.60 -19.04 -43.06
N GLY A 150 -6.83 -17.73 -43.25
CA GLY A 150 -8.12 -17.17 -43.68
C GLY A 150 -9.21 -17.13 -42.60
N ASN A 151 -8.88 -17.38 -41.32
CA ASN A 151 -9.87 -17.41 -40.24
C ASN A 151 -10.09 -16.01 -39.62
N MET A 152 -10.95 -15.21 -40.26
CA MET A 152 -11.26 -13.84 -39.84
C MET A 152 -12.02 -13.76 -38.52
N ALA A 153 -12.83 -14.77 -38.19
CA ALA A 153 -13.60 -14.81 -36.94
C ALA A 153 -12.66 -14.95 -35.73
N GLN A 154 -11.70 -15.86 -35.80
CA GLN A 154 -10.70 -16.06 -34.74
C GLN A 154 -9.80 -14.84 -34.58
N LEU A 155 -9.37 -14.23 -35.69
CA LEU A 155 -8.60 -12.98 -35.67
C LEU A 155 -9.35 -11.87 -34.92
N SER A 156 -10.64 -11.68 -35.24
CA SER A 156 -11.48 -10.67 -34.58
C SER A 156 -11.56 -10.91 -33.07
N SER A 157 -11.80 -12.16 -32.64
CA SER A 157 -11.84 -12.51 -31.21
C SER A 157 -10.52 -12.23 -30.49
N SER A 158 -9.39 -12.59 -31.08
CA SER A 158 -8.07 -12.32 -30.50
C SER A 158 -7.78 -10.82 -30.38
N LEU A 159 -8.24 -10.02 -31.33
CA LEU A 159 -8.10 -8.56 -31.33
C LEU A 159 -8.97 -7.90 -30.25
N ILE A 160 -10.22 -8.35 -30.09
CA ILE A 160 -11.12 -7.87 -29.03
C ILE A 160 -10.51 -8.16 -27.66
N LEU A 161 -10.01 -9.38 -27.46
CA LEU A 161 -9.34 -9.77 -26.22
C LEU A 161 -8.13 -8.86 -25.94
N ALA A 162 -7.25 -8.69 -26.94
CA ALA A 162 -6.06 -7.83 -26.83
C ALA A 162 -6.41 -6.39 -26.44
N PHE A 163 -7.33 -5.74 -27.15
CA PHE A 163 -7.66 -4.35 -26.81
C PHE A 163 -8.30 -4.22 -25.42
N THR A 164 -9.17 -5.15 -25.07
CA THR A 164 -9.82 -5.17 -23.76
C THR A 164 -8.79 -5.31 -22.62
N THR A 165 -7.79 -6.18 -22.77
CA THR A 165 -6.76 -6.37 -21.72
C THR A 165 -5.89 -5.14 -21.53
N THR A 166 -5.56 -4.38 -22.59
CA THR A 166 -4.85 -3.09 -22.44
C THR A 166 -5.71 -2.06 -21.72
N VAL A 167 -6.97 -1.89 -22.14
CA VAL A 167 -7.86 -0.90 -21.54
C VAL A 167 -7.99 -1.17 -20.04
N VAL A 168 -8.21 -2.43 -19.67
CA VAL A 168 -8.28 -2.85 -18.26
C VAL A 168 -6.93 -2.63 -17.56
N GLY A 169 -5.81 -3.07 -18.13
CA GLY A 169 -4.49 -2.94 -17.52
C GLY A 169 -4.08 -1.49 -17.26
N LEU A 170 -4.36 -0.58 -18.20
CA LEU A 170 -4.14 0.85 -18.02
C LEU A 170 -5.07 1.43 -16.95
N ALA A 171 -6.36 1.08 -16.96
CA ALA A 171 -7.32 1.53 -15.96
C ALA A 171 -6.90 1.10 -14.54
N LEU A 172 -6.40 -0.13 -14.38
CA LEU A 172 -5.83 -0.63 -13.12
C LEU A 172 -4.63 0.21 -12.67
N GLY A 173 -3.68 0.47 -13.57
CA GLY A 173 -2.49 1.26 -13.25
C GLY A 173 -2.80 2.70 -12.82
N VAL A 174 -3.68 3.38 -13.57
CA VAL A 174 -4.10 4.76 -13.28
C VAL A 174 -4.84 4.84 -11.95
N THR A 175 -5.79 3.93 -11.72
CA THR A 175 -6.59 3.91 -10.49
C THR A 175 -5.74 3.54 -9.27
N ALA A 176 -4.85 2.56 -9.39
CA ALA A 176 -3.90 2.22 -8.34
C ALA A 176 -2.94 3.38 -8.04
N HIS A 177 -2.52 4.15 -9.06
CA HIS A 177 -1.65 5.31 -8.86
C HIS A 177 -2.36 6.39 -8.06
N PHE A 178 -3.63 6.69 -8.40
CA PHE A 178 -4.45 7.61 -7.63
C PHE A 178 -4.52 7.20 -6.15
N PHE A 179 -4.81 5.93 -5.86
CA PHE A 179 -4.83 5.44 -4.48
C PHE A 179 -3.47 5.52 -3.79
N SER A 180 -2.37 5.20 -4.50
CA SER A 180 -1.01 5.29 -3.96
C SER A 180 -0.69 6.72 -3.51
N VAL A 181 -0.99 7.73 -4.35
CA VAL A 181 -0.68 9.13 -4.05
C VAL A 181 -1.40 9.61 -2.80
N VAL A 182 -2.65 9.20 -2.62
CA VAL A 182 -3.41 9.58 -1.44
C VAL A 182 -2.89 8.86 -0.21
N LYS A 183 -2.72 7.53 -0.29
CA LYS A 183 -2.29 6.76 0.86
C LYS A 183 -0.92 7.23 1.34
N GLU A 184 -0.03 7.58 0.43
CA GLU A 184 1.26 8.20 0.74
C GLU A 184 1.11 9.48 1.56
N ARG A 185 0.18 10.38 1.20
CA ARG A 185 -0.11 11.58 2.00
C ARG A 185 -0.57 11.25 3.41
N TRP A 186 -1.47 10.28 3.56
CA TRP A 186 -1.95 9.83 4.88
C TRP A 186 -0.85 9.17 5.71
N THR A 187 -0.02 8.34 5.09
CA THR A 187 1.11 7.68 5.75
C THR A 187 2.13 8.70 6.26
N ILE A 188 2.45 9.74 5.48
CA ILE A 188 3.35 10.81 5.91
C ILE A 188 2.78 11.56 7.12
N GLU A 189 1.48 11.86 7.11
CA GLU A 189 0.80 12.51 8.23
C GLU A 189 0.78 11.63 9.49
N ASP A 190 0.50 10.33 9.34
CA ASP A 190 0.52 9.35 10.43
C ASP A 190 1.93 9.19 11.02
N MET A 191 2.98 9.13 10.18
CA MET A 191 4.38 9.10 10.62
C MET A 191 4.74 10.34 11.43
N ARG A 192 4.28 11.53 11.00
CA ARG A 192 4.49 12.78 11.74
C ARG A 192 3.85 12.71 13.13
N HIS A 193 2.62 12.21 13.25
CA HIS A 193 1.95 12.08 14.55
C HIS A 193 2.64 11.07 15.47
N ILE A 194 3.09 9.94 14.93
CA ILE A 194 3.84 8.93 15.70
C ILE A 194 5.12 9.56 16.26
N ASN A 195 5.91 10.24 15.43
CA ASN A 195 7.15 10.89 15.88
C ASN A 195 6.91 11.96 16.96
N LEU A 196 5.89 12.81 16.80
CA LEU A 196 5.55 13.82 17.81
C LEU A 196 5.14 13.18 19.15
N ILE A 197 4.36 12.10 19.12
CA ILE A 197 3.96 11.37 20.34
C ILE A 197 5.18 10.72 20.99
N THR A 198 6.05 10.09 20.21
CA THR A 198 7.28 9.48 20.72
C THR A 198 8.18 10.51 21.39
N GLU A 199 8.43 11.66 20.75
CA GLU A 199 9.22 12.75 21.32
C GLU A 199 8.61 13.28 22.62
N ALA A 200 7.29 13.50 22.65
CA ALA A 200 6.59 13.97 23.85
C ALA A 200 6.69 12.98 25.02
N MET A 201 6.59 11.67 24.74
CA MET A 201 6.68 10.62 25.75
C MET A 201 8.12 10.45 26.28
N VAL A 202 9.13 10.47 25.39
CA VAL A 202 10.55 10.35 25.76
C VAL A 202 11.03 11.57 26.55
N LYS A 203 10.66 12.79 26.13
CA LYS A 203 11.02 14.02 26.85
C LYS A 203 10.52 14.03 28.29
N LYS A 204 9.40 13.36 28.58
CA LYS A 204 8.86 13.18 29.93
C LYS A 204 9.63 12.13 30.75
N MET A 205 10.21 11.10 30.12
CA MET A 205 11.11 10.16 30.79
C MET A 205 12.36 10.87 31.32
N VAL A 206 13.06 11.61 30.46
CA VAL A 206 14.29 12.35 30.82
C VAL A 206 14.04 13.30 31.99
N LYS A 207 12.89 13.99 32.00
CA LYS A 207 12.51 14.91 33.08
C LYS A 207 12.17 14.19 34.40
N LYS A 208 11.79 12.91 34.37
CA LYS A 208 11.50 12.08 35.54
C LYS A 208 12.78 11.54 36.19
N ASP A 209 13.75 11.08 35.38
CA ASP A 209 15.05 10.60 35.89
C ASP A 209 15.86 11.72 36.56
N ILE A 210 15.93 12.91 35.96
CA ILE A 210 16.60 14.08 36.55
C ILE A 210 15.99 14.48 37.91
N LYS A 211 14.70 14.20 38.11
CA LYS A 211 14.00 14.52 39.36
C LYS A 211 14.20 13.43 40.43
N ALA A 212 14.47 12.19 40.03
CA ALA A 212 14.78 11.07 40.92
C ALA A 212 16.25 11.09 41.38
N GLU A 213 17.18 11.59 40.57
CA GLU A 213 18.60 11.74 40.92
C GLU A 213 18.89 12.91 41.86
N LYS A 214 17.94 13.84 42.02
CA LYS A 214 18.04 15.03 42.90
C LYS A 214 17.38 14.87 44.28
N LEU A 215 16.86 13.69 44.61
CA LEU A 215 16.26 13.34 45.91
C LEU A 215 17.15 12.34 46.64
#